data_AF-A0A813DX49-F1
#
_entry.id   AF-A0A813DX49-F1
#
_cell.length_a   1.000
_cell.length_b   1.000
_cell.length_c   1.000
_cell.angle_alpha   90.00
_cell.angle_beta   90.00
_cell.angle_gamma   90.00
#
_symmetry.space_group_name_H-M   'P 1'
#
loop_
_entity.id
_entity.type
_entity.pdbx_description
1 polymer ?
#
loop_
_entity_poly.entity_id
_entity_poly.type
_entity_poly.pdbx_seq_one_letter_code
_entity_poly.pdbx_strand_id
1 'polypeptide(L)'
;MLIQKMCKEMLFIALGFNVASFLASLKGTSSLFGSSHSGVILGAPWAGDVHNPGNVRCDLRMASVQASTCSQSPFKPSVDQILGGDSDADSQRIASQETPTIAIASNPLFAAQVAAVKLFVKDDGSCTPLASIDSSQWSFLLNSVGKQRFLGQQVTQLFMQIANGVDLQDSKVALSVNIATTTELLRSLIEGSRVNEIPPPPTQAITDKMMLVYDVWRELKAELQAAVDLGQPYRCPSGSPEQEASMIAYGEDVAGNWAALNSSRDMFTEAALQTASGNVAAIEDLIKLNPVAFSAMNIAFGFYASGSASCGALDISFAEWTAVIREIGHLRMLSQKASTEFLLVAFAKYSGNGNSTTADRIALNATMAGMHLSLKKLKFGAGVDKIPAAPTQGMVDYVFAVDGMSSSFIQALEADDVSAVASASQTMLVATEKLMTMYMGAAEKSDPTLGCS
;
A
#
# COMPACT_ATOMS: atom_id res chain seq x y z
N MET A 1 -3.71 34.92 6.42
CA MET A 1 -2.62 35.91 6.19
C MET A 1 -1.61 35.39 5.16
N LEU A 2 -0.99 34.23 5.37
CA LEU A 2 0.05 33.69 4.47
C LEU A 2 -0.42 33.50 3.02
N ILE A 3 -1.66 33.03 2.78
CA ILE A 3 -2.22 32.94 1.40
C ILE A 3 -2.19 34.30 0.71
N GLN A 4 -2.73 35.33 1.37
CA GLN A 4 -2.82 36.68 0.79
C GLN A 4 -1.42 37.24 0.51
N LYS A 5 -0.44 36.91 1.36
CA LYS A 5 0.97 37.24 1.13
C LYS A 5 1.52 36.52 -0.11
N MET A 6 1.28 35.21 -0.26
CA MET A 6 1.68 34.45 -1.47
C MET A 6 1.02 35.01 -2.73
N CYS A 7 -0.29 35.32 -2.71
CA CYS A 7 -0.97 35.94 -3.85
C CYS A 7 -0.33 37.26 -4.28
N LYS A 8 0.02 38.10 -3.29
CA LYS A 8 0.71 39.37 -3.55
C LYS A 8 2.11 39.15 -4.15
N GLU A 9 2.88 38.22 -3.61
CA GLU A 9 4.22 37.88 -4.10
C GLU A 9 4.16 37.35 -5.54
N MET A 10 3.21 36.45 -5.85
CA MET A 10 2.97 35.94 -7.20
C MET A 10 2.54 37.03 -8.18
N LEU A 11 1.67 37.96 -7.75
CA LEU A 11 1.26 39.09 -8.59
C LEU A 11 2.44 40.00 -8.95
N PHE A 12 3.34 40.29 -7.99
CA PHE A 12 4.54 41.08 -8.27
C PHE A 12 5.51 40.36 -9.22
N ILE A 13 5.65 39.03 -9.08
CA ILE A 13 6.40 38.21 -10.04
C ILE A 13 5.79 38.31 -11.43
N ALA A 14 4.46 38.14 -11.57
CA ALA A 14 3.76 38.24 -12.86
C ALA A 14 3.94 39.62 -13.53
N LEU A 15 3.92 40.70 -12.74
CA LEU A 15 4.15 42.07 -13.23
C LEU A 15 5.63 42.39 -13.54
N GLY A 16 6.56 41.46 -13.30
CA GLY A 16 7.99 41.66 -13.54
C GLY A 16 8.67 42.56 -12.50
N PHE A 17 8.05 42.79 -11.35
CA PHE A 17 8.58 43.66 -10.32
C PHE A 17 9.51 42.88 -9.39
N ASN A 18 10.81 43.15 -9.42
CA ASN A 18 11.85 42.54 -8.56
C ASN A 18 11.72 41.01 -8.42
N VAL A 19 11.64 40.34 -9.57
CA VAL A 19 11.27 38.91 -9.69
C VAL A 19 12.09 38.01 -8.77
N ALA A 20 13.43 38.09 -8.82
CA ALA A 20 14.32 37.31 -7.95
C ALA A 20 13.99 37.43 -6.45
N SER A 21 13.78 38.66 -5.95
CA SER A 21 13.48 38.89 -4.54
C SER A 21 12.11 38.35 -4.14
N PHE A 22 11.12 38.46 -5.03
CA PHE A 22 9.78 37.93 -4.73
C PHE A 22 9.69 36.42 -4.89
N LEU A 23 10.50 35.79 -5.76
CA LEU A 23 10.64 34.33 -5.80
C LEU A 23 11.21 33.78 -4.49
N ALA A 24 12.27 34.41 -3.97
CA ALA A 24 12.84 34.05 -2.67
C ALA A 24 11.80 34.22 -1.54
N SER A 25 11.04 35.33 -1.57
CA SER A 25 9.98 35.60 -0.59
C SER A 25 8.83 34.60 -0.68
N LEU A 26 8.38 34.28 -1.90
CA LEU A 26 7.32 33.30 -2.17
C LEU A 26 7.73 31.92 -1.70
N LYS A 27 8.97 31.49 -1.96
CA LYS A 27 9.52 30.21 -1.46
C LYS A 27 9.46 30.16 0.07
N GLY A 28 9.91 31.22 0.74
CA GLY A 28 9.86 31.32 2.19
C GLY A 28 8.43 31.30 2.73
N THR A 29 7.52 32.08 2.14
CA THR A 29 6.11 32.15 2.55
C THR A 29 5.39 30.81 2.31
N SER A 30 5.62 30.15 1.18
CA SER A 30 5.07 28.84 0.83
C SER A 30 5.56 27.75 1.78
N SER A 31 6.86 27.74 2.09
CA SER A 31 7.43 26.82 3.09
C SER A 31 6.81 27.04 4.47
N LEU A 32 6.73 28.29 4.94
CA LEU A 32 6.14 28.61 6.24
C LEU A 32 4.65 28.23 6.27
N PHE A 33 3.93 28.45 5.17
CA PHE A 33 2.55 28.05 5.03
C PHE A 33 2.38 26.53 5.15
N GLY A 34 3.19 25.77 4.41
CA GLY A 34 3.19 24.30 4.46
C GLY A 34 3.52 23.76 5.85
N SER A 35 4.57 24.28 6.50
CA SER A 35 4.95 23.87 7.86
C SER A 35 3.88 24.25 8.89
N SER A 36 3.26 25.42 8.76
CA SER A 36 2.19 25.86 9.67
C SER A 36 0.92 25.03 9.48
N HIS A 37 0.54 24.76 8.23
CA HIS A 37 -0.59 23.90 7.88
C HIS A 37 -0.37 22.48 8.41
N SER A 38 0.79 21.87 8.13
CA SER A 38 1.16 20.57 8.70
C SER A 38 1.21 20.59 10.23
N GLY A 39 1.67 21.67 10.85
CA GLY A 39 1.70 21.81 12.30
C GLY A 39 0.32 21.86 12.95
N VAL A 40 -0.67 22.47 12.28
CA VAL A 40 -2.07 22.46 12.73
C VAL A 40 -2.68 21.06 12.64
N ILE A 41 -2.29 20.28 11.63
CA ILE A 41 -2.86 18.95 11.36
C ILE A 41 -2.21 17.87 12.20
N LEU A 42 -0.88 17.82 12.14
CA LEU A 42 -0.06 16.74 12.67
C LEU A 42 0.48 17.07 14.06
N GLY A 43 0.15 18.25 14.57
CA GLY A 43 0.77 18.81 15.76
C GLY A 43 2.07 19.53 15.47
N ALA A 44 2.39 20.49 16.32
CA ALA A 44 3.56 21.34 16.23
C ALA A 44 4.25 21.34 17.60
N PRO A 45 5.22 20.45 17.86
CA PRO A 45 5.92 20.40 19.15
C PRO A 45 6.53 21.75 19.54
N TRP A 46 7.00 22.51 18.55
CA TRP A 46 7.54 23.86 18.72
C TRP A 46 6.50 24.91 19.16
N ALA A 47 5.21 24.61 19.05
CA ALA A 47 4.10 25.48 19.47
C ALA A 47 3.52 25.12 20.86
N GLY A 48 4.20 24.24 21.61
CA GLY A 48 3.83 23.82 22.97
C GLY A 48 2.71 22.77 23.04
N ASP A 49 2.34 22.39 24.27
CA ASP A 49 1.41 21.28 24.57
C ASP A 49 -0.01 21.43 23.98
N VAL A 50 -0.39 22.66 23.62
CA VAL A 50 -1.68 22.97 22.97
C VAL A 50 -1.77 22.33 21.57
N HIS A 51 -0.62 22.01 20.95
CA HIS A 51 -0.54 21.41 19.63
C HIS A 51 0.02 19.98 19.66
N ASN A 52 -0.09 19.27 20.78
CA ASN A 52 0.25 17.86 20.83
C ASN A 52 -0.78 17.06 20.00
N PRO A 53 -0.39 16.04 19.21
CA PRO A 53 -1.30 15.33 18.30
C PRO A 53 -2.57 14.80 18.95
N GLY A 54 -2.50 14.40 20.22
CA GLY A 54 -3.64 13.91 21.03
C GLY A 54 -4.58 15.02 21.55
N ASN A 55 -4.20 16.28 21.42
CA ASN A 55 -5.04 17.45 21.73
C ASN A 55 -5.64 18.09 20.47
N VAL A 56 -5.16 17.72 19.27
CA VAL A 56 -5.73 18.19 18.01
C VAL A 56 -7.00 17.39 17.70
N ARG A 57 -8.13 18.01 18.02
CA ARG A 57 -9.47 17.42 17.96
C ARG A 57 -9.89 17.09 16.52
N CYS A 58 -10.70 16.05 16.38
CA CYS A 58 -11.19 15.54 15.10
C CYS A 58 -11.96 16.60 14.33
N ASP A 59 -12.75 17.44 14.99
CA ASP A 59 -13.65 18.42 14.35
C ASP A 59 -12.87 19.49 13.62
N LEU A 60 -11.77 19.90 14.26
CA LEU A 60 -10.73 20.70 13.67
C LEU A 60 -10.12 20.03 12.45
N ARG A 61 -9.74 18.75 12.53
CA ARG A 61 -9.15 18.03 11.39
C ARG A 61 -10.14 17.90 10.23
N MET A 62 -11.35 17.42 10.51
CA MET A 62 -12.45 17.25 9.56
C MET A 62 -12.70 18.52 8.72
N ALA A 63 -12.88 19.65 9.38
CA ALA A 63 -13.37 20.84 8.72
C ALA A 63 -12.27 21.83 8.34
N SER A 64 -11.18 21.91 9.10
CA SER A 64 -10.03 22.71 8.67
C SER A 64 -9.28 22.03 7.54
N VAL A 65 -9.10 20.71 7.58
CA VAL A 65 -8.19 20.01 6.67
C VAL A 65 -8.89 19.64 5.39
N GLN A 66 -10.07 19.03 5.45
CA GLN A 66 -10.73 18.65 4.21
C GLN A 66 -11.06 19.88 3.36
N ALA A 67 -11.52 20.98 3.97
CA ALA A 67 -11.82 22.20 3.22
C ALA A 67 -10.55 22.93 2.77
N SER A 68 -9.52 23.07 3.62
CA SER A 68 -8.29 23.79 3.25
C SER A 68 -7.40 22.99 2.32
N THR A 69 -7.17 21.70 2.57
CA THR A 69 -6.37 20.81 1.71
C THR A 69 -7.02 20.64 0.34
N CYS A 70 -8.35 20.45 0.27
CA CYS A 70 -9.03 20.38 -1.04
C CYS A 70 -8.99 21.73 -1.78
N SER A 71 -9.18 22.85 -1.06
CA SER A 71 -9.07 24.19 -1.67
C SER A 71 -7.63 24.56 -2.02
N GLN A 72 -6.63 23.87 -1.45
CA GLN A 72 -5.21 24.06 -1.75
C GLN A 72 -4.79 23.31 -3.01
N SER A 73 -5.50 22.25 -3.40
CA SER A 73 -5.23 21.44 -4.59
C SER A 73 -5.04 22.28 -5.88
N PRO A 74 -5.87 23.29 -6.20
CA PRO A 74 -5.60 24.16 -7.36
C PRO A 74 -4.52 25.23 -7.09
N PHE A 75 -4.31 25.63 -5.82
CA PHE A 75 -3.43 26.75 -5.47
C PHE A 75 -1.95 26.35 -5.41
N LYS A 76 -1.65 25.21 -4.76
CA LYS A 76 -0.26 24.78 -4.53
C LYS A 76 0.50 24.43 -5.82
N PRO A 77 -0.07 23.71 -6.80
CA PRO A 77 0.61 23.46 -8.06
C PRO A 77 0.99 24.74 -8.80
N SER A 78 0.14 25.78 -8.75
CA SER A 78 0.46 27.09 -9.34
C SER A 78 1.70 27.71 -8.68
N VAL A 79 1.76 27.68 -7.34
CA VAL A 79 2.92 28.16 -6.57
C VAL A 79 4.18 27.36 -6.93
N ASP A 80 4.07 26.03 -6.96
CA ASP A 80 5.19 25.14 -7.23
C ASP A 80 5.71 25.30 -8.67
N GLN A 81 4.84 25.51 -9.66
CA GLN A 81 5.22 25.80 -11.05
C GLN A 81 5.96 27.14 -11.18
N ILE A 82 5.48 28.19 -10.50
CA ILE A 82 6.17 29.49 -10.50
C ILE A 82 7.57 29.37 -9.89
N LEU A 83 7.69 28.63 -8.79
CA LEU A 83 8.96 28.39 -8.10
C LEU A 83 9.90 27.43 -8.87
N GLY A 84 9.35 26.63 -9.79
CA GLY A 84 10.07 25.66 -10.60
C GLY A 84 10.52 26.18 -11.97
N GLY A 85 10.28 27.45 -12.30
CA GLY A 85 10.74 28.05 -13.56
C GLY A 85 12.27 28.04 -13.69
N ASP A 86 12.77 27.81 -14.91
CA ASP A 86 14.21 27.64 -15.18
C ASP A 86 15.01 28.96 -15.04
N SER A 87 14.33 30.09 -15.04
CA SER A 87 14.90 31.44 -14.89
C SER A 87 13.85 32.42 -14.36
N ASP A 88 14.29 33.60 -13.90
CA ASP A 88 13.37 34.68 -13.48
C ASP A 88 12.35 35.05 -14.56
N ALA A 89 12.78 35.11 -15.82
CA ALA A 89 11.90 35.42 -16.95
C ALA A 89 10.86 34.32 -17.18
N ASP A 90 11.24 33.05 -16.98
CA ASP A 90 10.34 31.91 -17.09
C ASP A 90 9.34 31.86 -15.93
N SER A 91 9.79 32.05 -14.70
CA SER A 91 8.92 32.18 -13.52
C SER A 91 7.93 33.35 -13.64
N GLN A 92 8.35 34.50 -14.18
CA GLN A 92 7.45 35.62 -14.47
C GLN A 92 6.38 35.24 -15.50
N ARG A 93 6.78 34.56 -16.59
CA ARG A 93 5.87 34.09 -17.63
C ARG A 93 4.84 33.11 -17.05
N ILE A 94 5.29 32.12 -16.27
CA ILE A 94 4.42 31.14 -15.59
C ILE A 94 3.48 31.85 -14.63
N ALA A 95 3.98 32.78 -13.80
CA ALA A 95 3.14 33.53 -12.86
C ALA A 95 2.04 34.33 -13.57
N SER A 96 2.36 34.92 -14.73
CA SER A 96 1.38 35.63 -15.55
C SER A 96 0.30 34.70 -16.10
N GLN A 97 0.67 33.47 -16.46
CA GLN A 97 -0.27 32.44 -16.95
C GLN A 97 -1.15 31.88 -15.83
N GLU A 98 -0.60 31.68 -14.62
CA GLU A 98 -1.32 31.09 -13.48
C GLU A 98 -2.13 32.11 -12.66
N THR A 99 -1.95 33.41 -12.91
CA THR A 99 -2.67 34.48 -12.18
C THR A 99 -4.20 34.27 -12.15
N PRO A 100 -4.89 33.91 -13.25
CA PRO A 100 -6.33 33.63 -13.23
C PRO A 100 -6.67 32.43 -12.33
N THR A 101 -5.92 31.34 -12.41
CA THR A 101 -6.09 30.14 -11.57
C THR A 101 -5.96 30.50 -10.08
N ILE A 102 -4.90 31.23 -9.73
CA ILE A 102 -4.60 31.68 -8.38
C ILE A 102 -5.73 32.57 -7.83
N ALA A 103 -6.22 33.52 -8.64
CA ALA A 103 -7.29 34.44 -8.24
C ALA A 103 -8.61 33.69 -7.94
N ILE A 104 -8.92 32.67 -8.73
CA ILE A 104 -10.09 31.81 -8.52
C ILE A 104 -9.91 30.95 -7.25
N ALA A 105 -8.72 30.37 -7.05
CA ALA A 105 -8.44 29.47 -5.94
C ALA A 105 -8.25 30.17 -4.58
N SER A 106 -7.81 31.44 -4.56
CA SER A 106 -7.41 32.12 -3.32
C SER A 106 -8.58 32.38 -2.37
N ASN A 107 -9.75 32.73 -2.90
CA ASN A 107 -10.92 33.07 -2.08
C ASN A 107 -11.53 31.84 -1.38
N PRO A 108 -11.80 30.71 -2.06
CA PRO A 108 -12.21 29.48 -1.41
C PRO A 108 -11.21 29.01 -0.36
N LEU A 109 -9.91 29.04 -0.67
CA LEU A 109 -8.87 28.62 0.26
C LEU A 109 -8.82 29.52 1.51
N PHE A 110 -8.95 30.85 1.34
CA PHE A 110 -9.03 31.78 2.47
C PHE A 110 -10.29 31.54 3.31
N ALA A 111 -11.45 31.35 2.68
CA ALA A 111 -12.70 31.06 3.38
C ALA A 111 -12.61 29.76 4.18
N ALA A 112 -12.00 28.71 3.62
CA ALA A 112 -11.74 27.46 4.32
C ALA A 112 -10.84 27.65 5.54
N GLN A 113 -9.79 28.48 5.46
CA GLN A 113 -8.95 28.80 6.61
C GLN A 113 -9.66 29.61 7.68
N VAL A 114 -10.55 30.52 7.30
CA VAL A 114 -11.36 31.25 8.28
C VAL A 114 -12.33 30.30 8.98
N ALA A 115 -12.93 29.36 8.26
CA ALA A 115 -13.79 28.33 8.83
C ALA A 115 -13.01 27.43 9.80
N ALA A 116 -11.81 26.99 9.41
CA ALA A 116 -10.87 26.25 10.25
C ALA A 116 -10.61 26.95 11.59
N VAL A 117 -10.26 28.24 11.55
CA VAL A 117 -9.98 29.04 12.75
C VAL A 117 -11.23 29.20 13.61
N LYS A 118 -12.40 29.43 13.00
CA LYS A 118 -13.66 29.53 13.76
C LYS A 118 -13.98 28.25 14.51
N LEU A 119 -13.74 27.11 13.88
CA LEU A 119 -13.90 25.81 14.52
C LEU A 119 -12.87 25.63 15.63
N PHE A 120 -11.61 26.02 15.41
CA PHE A 120 -10.59 26.00 16.47
C PHE A 120 -11.04 26.74 17.73
N VAL A 121 -11.67 27.90 17.56
CA VAL A 121 -12.09 28.77 18.65
C VAL A 121 -13.38 28.29 19.33
N LYS A 122 -14.30 27.67 18.59
CA LYS A 122 -15.67 27.34 19.05
C LYS A 122 -15.95 25.84 19.17
N ASP A 123 -14.92 25.02 19.15
CA ASP A 123 -15.06 23.58 19.16
C ASP A 123 -15.72 23.09 20.46
N ASP A 124 -16.83 22.36 20.32
CA ASP A 124 -17.50 21.69 21.44
C ASP A 124 -16.92 20.28 21.71
N GLY A 125 -15.99 19.82 20.86
CA GLY A 125 -15.34 18.53 20.95
C GLY A 125 -16.20 17.35 20.47
N SER A 126 -17.30 17.60 19.76
CA SER A 126 -18.18 16.56 19.24
C SER A 126 -17.79 16.08 17.84
N CYS A 127 -16.96 15.03 17.79
CA CYS A 127 -16.65 14.29 16.56
C CYS A 127 -17.83 13.44 16.10
N THR A 128 -18.74 14.03 15.31
CA THR A 128 -19.91 13.35 14.75
C THR A 128 -19.92 13.20 13.22
N PRO A 129 -18.78 12.96 12.52
CA PRO A 129 -18.79 12.78 11.07
C PRO A 129 -19.41 11.45 10.63
N LEU A 130 -19.58 10.48 11.53
CA LEU A 130 -20.15 9.15 11.26
C LEU A 130 -21.45 9.20 10.46
N ALA A 131 -22.34 10.14 10.78
CA ALA A 131 -23.63 10.28 10.08
C ALA A 131 -23.50 10.82 8.64
N SER A 132 -22.34 11.39 8.29
CA SER A 132 -22.07 11.98 6.97
C SER A 132 -21.26 11.08 6.03
N ILE A 133 -20.76 9.94 6.51
CA ILE A 133 -19.98 9.00 5.70
C ILE A 133 -20.93 7.99 5.04
N ASP A 134 -21.03 8.05 3.72
CA ASP A 134 -21.82 7.10 2.94
C ASP A 134 -21.07 5.77 2.67
N SER A 135 -21.76 4.79 2.11
CA SER A 135 -21.20 3.47 1.83
C SER A 135 -20.04 3.48 0.82
N SER A 136 -20.04 4.43 -0.13
CA SER A 136 -18.93 4.57 -1.09
C SER A 136 -17.68 5.07 -0.37
N GLN A 137 -17.82 6.09 0.48
CA GLN A 137 -16.73 6.67 1.25
C GLN A 137 -16.14 5.66 2.23
N TRP A 138 -16.96 4.81 2.86
CA TRP A 138 -16.48 3.68 3.64
C TRP A 138 -15.64 2.69 2.82
N SER A 139 -16.07 2.39 1.60
CA SER A 139 -15.34 1.50 0.70
C SER A 139 -13.98 2.09 0.30
N PHE A 140 -13.94 3.39 -0.04
CA PHE A 140 -12.69 4.09 -0.34
C PHE A 140 -11.76 4.18 0.87
N LEU A 141 -12.29 4.42 2.06
CA LEU A 141 -11.52 4.40 3.30
C LEU A 141 -10.87 3.04 3.53
N LEU A 142 -11.66 1.95 3.49
CA LEU A 142 -11.16 0.59 3.73
C LEU A 142 -10.12 0.16 2.68
N ASN A 143 -10.38 0.45 1.40
CA ASN A 143 -9.42 0.19 0.32
C ASN A 143 -8.12 0.97 0.51
N SER A 144 -8.22 2.23 0.96
CA SER A 144 -7.06 3.07 1.24
C SER A 144 -6.22 2.55 2.41
N VAL A 145 -6.86 2.08 3.48
CA VAL A 145 -6.16 1.40 4.59
C VAL A 145 -5.48 0.11 4.11
N GLY A 146 -6.18 -0.70 3.31
CA GLY A 146 -5.60 -1.90 2.69
C GLY A 146 -4.39 -1.59 1.81
N LYS A 147 -4.48 -0.54 0.99
CA LYS A 147 -3.38 -0.05 0.16
C LYS A 147 -2.22 0.48 1.00
N GLN A 148 -2.49 1.19 2.10
CA GLN A 148 -1.47 1.67 3.02
C GLN A 148 -0.65 0.53 3.61
N ARG A 149 -1.31 -0.57 4.00
CA ARG A 149 -0.63 -1.80 4.46
C ARG A 149 0.25 -2.41 3.37
N PHE A 150 -0.28 -2.55 2.15
CA PHE A 150 0.46 -3.08 1.02
C PHE A 150 1.71 -2.24 0.72
N LEU A 151 1.58 -0.91 0.69
CA LEU A 151 2.71 -0.01 0.46
C LEU A 151 3.78 -0.12 1.55
N GLY A 152 3.39 -0.23 2.82
CA GLY A 152 4.35 -0.44 3.93
C GLY A 152 5.17 -1.73 3.75
N GLN A 153 4.54 -2.81 3.30
CA GLN A 153 5.24 -4.06 2.97
C GLN A 153 6.18 -3.87 1.76
N GLN A 154 5.72 -3.20 0.72
CA GLN A 154 6.48 -2.98 -0.50
C GLN A 154 7.73 -2.11 -0.26
N VAL A 155 7.59 -1.05 0.55
CA VAL A 155 8.70 -0.19 0.97
C VAL A 155 9.78 -1.00 1.71
N THR A 156 9.37 -1.88 2.62
CA THR A 156 10.29 -2.75 3.38
C THR A 156 11.01 -3.74 2.45
N GLN A 157 10.29 -4.34 1.50
CA GLN A 157 10.87 -5.23 0.50
C GLN A 157 11.92 -4.51 -0.37
N LEU A 158 11.60 -3.32 -0.88
CA LEU A 158 12.51 -2.55 -1.72
C LEU A 158 13.76 -2.11 -0.96
N PHE A 159 13.60 -1.72 0.30
CA PHE A 159 14.74 -1.45 1.19
C PHE A 159 15.66 -2.67 1.32
N MET A 160 15.10 -3.87 1.51
CA MET A 160 15.91 -5.11 1.57
C MET A 160 16.58 -5.43 0.23
N GLN A 161 15.94 -5.16 -0.91
CA GLN A 161 16.58 -5.31 -2.22
C GLN A 161 17.80 -4.38 -2.37
N ILE A 162 17.67 -3.12 -1.96
CA ILE A 162 18.77 -2.13 -1.95
C ILE A 162 19.92 -2.59 -1.04
N ALA A 163 19.60 -3.05 0.17
CA ALA A 163 20.59 -3.55 1.12
C ALA A 163 21.37 -4.76 0.58
N ASN A 164 20.69 -5.66 -0.15
CA ASN A 164 21.29 -6.83 -0.78
C ASN A 164 21.90 -6.55 -2.17
N GLY A 165 21.78 -5.33 -2.70
CA GLY A 165 22.29 -4.96 -4.02
C GLY A 165 21.51 -5.58 -5.19
N VAL A 166 20.28 -6.05 -4.96
CA VAL A 166 19.39 -6.57 -6.01
C VAL A 166 18.72 -5.39 -6.72
N ASP A 167 18.86 -5.32 -8.05
CA ASP A 167 18.26 -4.28 -8.90
C ASP A 167 18.42 -2.85 -8.34
N LEU A 168 19.61 -2.57 -7.79
CA LEU A 168 19.86 -1.43 -6.89
C LEU A 168 19.26 -0.10 -7.35
N GLN A 169 19.43 0.25 -8.63
CA GLN A 169 18.94 1.54 -9.16
C GLN A 169 17.41 1.56 -9.28
N ASP A 170 16.82 0.48 -9.81
CA ASP A 170 15.37 0.38 -9.97
C ASP A 170 14.68 0.30 -8.60
N SER A 171 15.23 -0.48 -7.67
CA SER A 171 14.72 -0.57 -6.30
C SER A 171 14.80 0.77 -5.55
N LYS A 172 15.83 1.60 -5.80
CA LYS A 172 15.93 2.95 -5.23
C LYS A 172 14.85 3.90 -5.77
N VAL A 173 14.66 3.92 -7.08
CA VAL A 173 13.62 4.74 -7.71
C VAL A 173 12.24 4.31 -7.20
N ALA A 174 11.97 3.01 -7.21
CA ALA A 174 10.73 2.45 -6.70
C ALA A 174 10.53 2.74 -5.21
N LEU A 175 11.58 2.64 -4.39
CA LEU A 175 11.52 2.97 -2.96
C LEU A 175 11.17 4.43 -2.75
N SER A 176 11.81 5.36 -3.47
CA SER A 176 11.53 6.79 -3.37
C SER A 176 10.07 7.11 -3.73
N VAL A 177 9.56 6.53 -4.81
CA VAL A 177 8.16 6.68 -5.23
C VAL A 177 7.21 6.12 -4.17
N ASN A 178 7.51 4.95 -3.62
CA ASN A 178 6.67 4.32 -2.60
C ASN A 178 6.70 5.06 -1.26
N ILE A 179 7.84 5.63 -0.85
CA ILE A 179 7.91 6.50 0.33
C ILE A 179 6.98 7.71 0.16
N ALA A 180 7.03 8.37 -1.01
CA ALA A 180 6.18 9.51 -1.31
C ALA A 180 4.69 9.12 -1.30
N THR A 181 4.34 8.04 -2.01
CA THR A 181 2.96 7.52 -2.10
C THR A 181 2.41 7.11 -0.74
N THR A 182 3.22 6.40 0.08
CA THR A 182 2.83 5.98 1.43
C THR A 182 2.62 7.17 2.35
N THR A 183 3.46 8.21 2.23
CA THR A 183 3.31 9.45 3.01
C THR A 183 2.02 10.18 2.62
N GLU A 184 1.73 10.31 1.33
CA GLU A 184 0.54 11.00 0.84
C GLU A 184 -0.75 10.25 1.20
N LEU A 185 -0.76 8.92 1.08
CA LEU A 185 -1.90 8.10 1.45
C LEU A 185 -2.16 8.14 2.96
N LEU A 186 -1.11 8.05 3.79
CA LEU A 186 -1.25 8.18 5.24
C LEU A 186 -1.80 9.54 5.64
N ARG A 187 -1.32 10.61 4.99
CA ARG A 187 -1.90 11.95 5.17
C ARG A 187 -3.37 11.95 4.75
N SER A 188 -3.72 11.41 3.59
CA SER A 188 -5.11 11.34 3.14
C SER A 188 -6.01 10.56 4.11
N LEU A 189 -5.49 9.54 4.79
CA LEU A 189 -6.21 8.79 5.83
C LEU A 189 -6.41 9.59 7.12
N ILE A 190 -5.50 10.50 7.46
CA ILE A 190 -5.58 11.38 8.64
C ILE A 190 -6.46 12.60 8.36
N GLU A 191 -6.34 13.14 7.15
CA GLU A 191 -6.87 14.42 6.71
C GLU A 191 -8.23 14.28 6.00
N GLY A 192 -8.52 13.11 5.45
CA GLY A 192 -9.50 12.93 4.38
C GLY A 192 -8.98 13.43 3.02
N SER A 193 -9.61 12.99 1.94
CA SER A 193 -9.36 13.46 0.58
C SER A 193 -10.65 13.44 -0.23
N ARG A 194 -11.14 14.61 -0.65
CA ARG A 194 -12.32 14.66 -1.55
C ARG A 194 -12.00 14.14 -2.94
N VAL A 195 -10.76 14.35 -3.41
CA VAL A 195 -10.32 13.89 -4.74
C VAL A 195 -10.34 12.36 -4.82
N ASN A 196 -10.00 11.69 -3.72
CA ASN A 196 -9.96 10.23 -3.63
C ASN A 196 -11.19 9.64 -2.92
N GLU A 197 -12.20 10.47 -2.63
CA GLU A 197 -13.41 10.09 -1.87
C GLU A 197 -13.11 9.43 -0.51
N ILE A 198 -11.96 9.74 0.09
CA ILE A 198 -11.55 9.25 1.40
C ILE A 198 -12.16 10.18 2.45
N PRO A 199 -13.11 9.72 3.28
CA PRO A 199 -13.57 10.50 4.40
C PRO A 199 -12.44 10.62 5.45
N PRO A 200 -12.34 11.76 6.14
CA PRO A 200 -11.54 11.87 7.36
C PRO A 200 -11.97 10.86 8.45
N PRO A 201 -11.10 10.57 9.44
CA PRO A 201 -11.39 9.57 10.47
C PRO A 201 -12.70 9.84 11.24
N PRO A 202 -13.53 8.80 11.45
CA PRO A 202 -14.87 8.98 12.00
C PRO A 202 -14.91 9.31 13.50
N THR A 203 -13.83 9.02 14.24
CA THR A 203 -13.73 9.23 15.69
C THR A 203 -12.35 9.72 16.08
N GLN A 204 -12.24 10.43 17.21
CA GLN A 204 -10.96 10.87 17.78
C GLN A 204 -10.01 9.69 18.02
N ALA A 205 -10.52 8.58 18.55
CA ALA A 205 -9.71 7.41 18.85
C ALA A 205 -9.00 6.86 17.60
N ILE A 206 -9.66 6.89 16.43
CA ILE A 206 -9.04 6.46 15.16
C ILE A 206 -7.98 7.47 14.73
N THR A 207 -8.26 8.77 14.84
CA THR A 207 -7.27 9.83 14.56
C THR A 207 -6.02 9.68 15.42
N ASP A 208 -6.16 9.45 16.72
CA ASP A 208 -5.03 9.30 17.64
C ASP A 208 -4.15 8.11 17.24
N LYS A 209 -4.78 6.99 16.83
CA LYS A 209 -4.04 5.82 16.32
C LYS A 209 -3.36 6.10 14.98
N MET A 210 -4.01 6.82 14.07
CA MET A 210 -3.39 7.21 12.79
C MET A 210 -2.22 8.18 12.99
N MET A 211 -2.27 9.06 13.99
CA MET A 211 -1.16 9.92 14.36
C MET A 211 0.03 9.14 14.90
N LEU A 212 -0.22 8.15 15.76
CA LEU A 212 0.84 7.24 16.21
C LEU A 212 1.49 6.52 15.03
N VAL A 213 0.70 6.03 14.07
CA VAL A 213 1.21 5.41 12.84
C VAL A 213 2.03 6.42 12.03
N TYR A 214 1.61 7.68 11.95
CA TYR A 214 2.34 8.73 11.26
C TYR A 214 3.68 9.06 11.90
N ASP A 215 3.75 9.12 13.23
CA ASP A 215 5.01 9.36 13.94
C ASP A 215 6.00 8.22 13.70
N VAL A 216 5.56 6.96 13.80
CA VAL A 216 6.39 5.78 13.48
C VAL A 216 6.82 5.81 12.01
N TRP A 217 5.91 6.14 11.09
CA TRP A 217 6.23 6.27 9.68
C TRP A 217 7.25 7.37 9.42
N ARG A 218 7.19 8.51 10.12
CA ARG A 218 8.14 9.62 9.96
C ARG A 218 9.57 9.19 10.30
N GLU A 219 9.74 8.44 11.39
CA GLU A 219 11.04 7.88 11.80
C GLU A 219 11.54 6.87 10.77
N LEU A 220 10.71 5.90 10.41
CA LEU A 220 11.04 4.89 9.40
C LEU A 220 11.40 5.53 8.05
N LYS A 221 10.64 6.54 7.62
CA LYS A 221 10.88 7.27 6.38
C LYS A 221 12.27 7.89 6.34
N ALA A 222 12.77 8.44 7.44
CA ALA A 222 14.10 9.04 7.48
C ALA A 222 15.19 8.00 7.19
N GLU A 223 15.08 6.80 7.79
CA GLU A 223 15.99 5.67 7.55
C GLU A 223 15.92 5.17 6.11
N LEU A 224 14.70 5.03 5.57
CA LEU A 224 14.50 4.59 4.19
C LEU A 224 15.07 5.60 3.20
N GLN A 225 14.91 6.90 3.45
CA GLN A 225 15.43 7.96 2.59
C GLN A 225 16.97 7.96 2.60
N ALA A 226 17.59 7.77 3.78
CA ALA A 226 19.03 7.63 3.89
C ALA A 226 19.56 6.45 3.04
N ALA A 227 18.83 5.34 2.99
CA ALA A 227 19.20 4.20 2.15
C ALA A 227 19.08 4.48 0.64
N VAL A 228 18.13 5.31 0.22
CA VAL A 228 18.04 5.78 -1.18
C VAL A 228 19.27 6.62 -1.53
N ASP A 229 19.67 7.53 -0.64
CA ASP A 229 20.73 8.51 -0.87
C ASP A 229 22.14 7.88 -0.86
N LEU A 230 22.34 6.78 -0.14
CA LEU A 230 23.62 6.08 -0.08
C LEU A 230 23.97 5.45 -1.43
N GLY A 231 24.94 6.02 -2.15
CA GLY A 231 25.40 5.54 -3.48
C GLY A 231 26.06 4.14 -3.51
N GLN A 232 25.95 3.35 -2.45
CA GLN A 232 26.51 2.01 -2.27
C GLN A 232 25.51 1.12 -1.49
N PRO A 233 25.62 -0.21 -1.54
CA PRO A 233 24.75 -1.11 -0.77
C PRO A 233 24.73 -0.73 0.71
N TYR A 234 23.53 -0.58 1.27
CA TYR A 234 23.34 -0.21 2.68
C TYR A 234 23.92 -1.32 3.57
N ARG A 235 25.03 -1.05 4.25
CA ARG A 235 25.54 -1.94 5.29
C ARG A 235 24.92 -1.53 6.61
N CYS A 236 24.10 -2.40 7.20
CA CYS A 236 23.63 -2.20 8.58
C CYS A 236 24.85 -1.95 9.48
N PRO A 237 24.84 -0.89 10.31
CA PRO A 237 25.94 -0.63 11.22
C PRO A 237 26.05 -1.80 12.20
N SER A 238 27.11 -2.60 12.03
CA SER A 238 27.44 -3.71 12.91
C SER A 238 27.90 -3.15 14.26
N GLY A 239 27.06 -3.18 15.31
CA GLY A 239 27.58 -3.04 16.68
C GLY A 239 26.72 -2.40 17.77
N SER A 240 25.44 -2.76 17.90
CA SER A 240 24.65 -2.42 19.10
C SER A 240 24.16 -3.69 19.81
N PRO A 241 24.85 -4.15 20.89
CA PRO A 241 24.45 -5.35 21.64
C PRO A 241 23.07 -5.24 22.31
N GLU A 242 22.57 -4.01 22.52
CA GLU A 242 21.25 -3.76 23.12
C GLU A 242 20.10 -4.06 22.13
N GLN A 243 20.35 -3.99 20.81
CA GLN A 243 19.39 -4.44 19.80
C GLN A 243 19.35 -5.97 19.67
N GLU A 244 20.47 -6.67 19.89
CA GLU A 244 20.48 -8.14 19.89
C GLU A 244 19.77 -8.72 21.12
N ALA A 245 19.89 -8.08 22.29
CA ALA A 245 19.27 -8.55 23.53
C ALA A 245 17.73 -8.42 23.53
N SER A 246 17.15 -7.41 22.87
CA SER A 246 15.68 -7.29 22.77
C SER A 246 15.07 -8.23 21.72
N MET A 247 15.87 -8.71 20.75
CA MET A 247 15.41 -9.59 19.67
C MET A 247 15.46 -11.08 20.05
N ILE A 248 16.33 -11.49 20.98
CA ILE A 248 16.43 -12.88 21.45
C ILE A 248 15.20 -13.31 22.29
N ALA A 249 14.44 -12.37 22.86
CA ALA A 249 13.27 -12.67 23.69
C ALA A 249 12.02 -13.15 22.91
N TYR A 250 12.05 -13.20 21.57
CA TYR A 250 10.88 -13.48 20.71
C TYR A 250 10.91 -14.85 19.98
N GLY A 251 11.80 -15.77 20.37
CA GLY A 251 12.20 -16.90 19.53
C GLY A 251 11.54 -18.28 19.71
N GLU A 252 10.55 -18.51 20.58
CA GLU A 252 10.23 -19.91 20.97
C GLU A 252 9.11 -20.65 20.20
N ASP A 253 8.34 -20.01 19.30
CA ASP A 253 7.26 -20.73 18.57
C ASP A 253 7.01 -20.21 17.14
N VAL A 254 7.89 -20.56 16.20
CA VAL A 254 7.79 -20.15 14.79
C VAL A 254 6.49 -20.63 14.13
N ALA A 255 6.10 -21.88 14.38
CA ALA A 255 4.96 -22.52 13.74
C ALA A 255 3.63 -21.95 14.28
N GLY A 256 3.50 -21.81 15.60
CA GLY A 256 2.32 -21.19 16.22
C GLY A 256 2.18 -19.72 15.85
N ASN A 257 3.28 -18.98 15.76
CA ASN A 257 3.25 -17.57 15.35
C ASN A 257 2.88 -17.38 13.87
N TRP A 258 3.35 -18.26 12.98
CA TRP A 258 2.96 -18.25 11.57
C TRP A 258 1.50 -18.64 11.37
N ALA A 259 1.02 -19.65 12.10
CA ALA A 259 -0.39 -20.03 12.11
C ALA A 259 -1.28 -18.89 12.62
N ALA A 260 -0.85 -18.20 13.69
CA ALA A 260 -1.54 -17.03 14.23
C ALA A 260 -1.57 -15.84 13.24
N LEU A 261 -0.47 -15.60 12.51
CA LEU A 261 -0.40 -14.58 11.45
C LEU A 261 -1.43 -14.84 10.34
N ASN A 262 -1.45 -16.07 9.82
CA ASN A 262 -2.34 -16.44 8.72
C ASN A 262 -3.80 -16.46 9.16
N SER A 263 -4.09 -16.99 10.35
CA SER A 263 -5.42 -16.92 10.96
C SER A 263 -5.89 -15.47 11.13
N SER A 264 -5.02 -14.59 11.65
CA SER A 264 -5.36 -13.17 11.84
C SER A 264 -5.59 -12.43 10.54
N ARG A 265 -4.79 -12.73 9.49
CA ARG A 265 -4.98 -12.18 8.15
C ARG A 265 -6.35 -12.57 7.60
N ASP A 266 -6.70 -13.84 7.67
CA ASP A 266 -7.93 -14.37 7.07
C ASP A 266 -9.16 -13.86 7.84
N MET A 267 -9.10 -13.82 9.18
CA MET A 267 -10.14 -13.20 10.02
C MET A 267 -10.30 -11.70 9.74
N PHE A 268 -9.20 -10.98 9.48
CA PHE A 268 -9.25 -9.55 9.15
C PHE A 268 -9.91 -9.32 7.79
N THR A 269 -9.63 -10.16 6.80
CA THR A 269 -10.26 -10.10 5.47
C THR A 269 -11.76 -10.38 5.56
N GLU A 270 -12.18 -11.40 6.31
CA GLU A 270 -13.59 -11.72 6.52
C GLU A 270 -14.32 -10.60 7.28
N ALA A 271 -13.75 -10.09 8.38
CA ALA A 271 -14.33 -8.98 9.15
C ALA A 271 -14.44 -7.69 8.32
N ALA A 272 -13.49 -7.42 7.44
CA ALA A 272 -13.54 -6.29 6.51
C ALA A 272 -14.65 -6.44 5.46
N LEU A 273 -14.84 -7.65 4.91
CA LEU A 273 -15.95 -7.97 4.00
C LEU A 273 -17.31 -7.81 4.71
N GLN A 274 -17.44 -8.31 5.93
CA GLN A 274 -18.67 -8.18 6.70
C GLN A 274 -18.95 -6.71 7.08
N THR A 275 -17.93 -5.95 7.44
CA THR A 275 -18.06 -4.50 7.69
C THR A 275 -18.51 -3.76 6.44
N ALA A 276 -17.92 -4.07 5.27
CA ALA A 276 -18.31 -3.49 3.99
C ALA A 276 -19.77 -3.82 3.61
N SER A 277 -20.31 -4.94 4.09
CA SER A 277 -21.72 -5.31 3.92
C SER A 277 -22.68 -4.65 4.92
N GLY A 278 -22.18 -3.78 5.80
CA GLY A 278 -22.97 -3.04 6.79
C GLY A 278 -23.10 -3.72 8.16
N ASN A 279 -22.34 -4.80 8.43
CA ASN A 279 -22.33 -5.46 9.73
C ASN A 279 -21.44 -4.70 10.72
N VAL A 280 -22.03 -3.78 11.49
CA VAL A 280 -21.33 -2.91 12.45
C VAL A 280 -20.66 -3.72 13.58
N ALA A 281 -21.15 -4.92 13.91
CA ALA A 281 -20.52 -5.78 14.92
C ALA A 281 -19.16 -6.32 14.45
N ALA A 282 -18.93 -6.47 13.14
CA ALA A 282 -17.65 -6.90 12.57
C ALA A 282 -16.53 -5.86 12.76
N ILE A 283 -16.86 -4.60 13.05
CA ILE A 283 -15.89 -3.54 13.36
C ILE A 283 -15.19 -3.82 14.71
N GLU A 284 -15.92 -4.32 15.71
CA GLU A 284 -15.32 -4.70 17.00
C GLU A 284 -14.34 -5.87 16.85
N ASP A 285 -14.62 -6.79 15.93
CA ASP A 285 -13.74 -7.92 15.65
C ASP A 285 -12.49 -7.49 14.87
N LEU A 286 -12.63 -6.54 13.94
CA LEU A 286 -11.50 -5.86 13.27
C LEU A 286 -10.57 -5.17 14.27
N ILE A 287 -11.12 -4.50 15.28
CA ILE A 287 -10.35 -3.83 16.34
C ILE A 287 -9.57 -4.86 17.18
N LYS A 288 -10.17 -6.01 17.49
CA LYS A 288 -9.50 -7.11 18.24
C LYS A 288 -8.40 -7.78 17.44
N LEU A 289 -8.52 -7.85 16.11
CA LEU A 289 -7.57 -8.53 15.22
C LEU A 289 -6.32 -7.72 14.90
N ASN A 290 -6.42 -6.39 14.93
CA ASN A 290 -5.32 -5.49 14.61
C ASN A 290 -4.04 -5.70 15.47
N PRO A 291 -4.10 -5.80 16.82
CA PRO A 291 -2.90 -6.06 17.62
C PRO A 291 -2.29 -7.44 17.36
N VAL A 292 -3.10 -8.45 17.01
CA VAL A 292 -2.60 -9.80 16.68
C VAL A 292 -1.87 -9.79 15.34
N ALA A 293 -2.44 -9.14 14.33
CA ALA A 293 -1.80 -8.96 13.03
C ALA A 293 -0.49 -8.16 13.13
N PHE A 294 -0.46 -7.12 13.97
CA PHE A 294 0.73 -6.31 14.22
C PHE A 294 1.82 -7.10 14.97
N SER A 295 1.44 -7.83 16.02
CA SER A 295 2.35 -8.70 16.77
C SER A 295 3.00 -9.76 15.88
N ALA A 296 2.19 -10.44 15.07
CA ALA A 296 2.66 -11.48 14.18
C ALA A 296 3.54 -10.91 13.03
N MET A 297 3.28 -9.68 12.57
CA MET A 297 4.15 -8.99 11.62
C MET A 297 5.51 -8.62 12.23
N ASN A 298 5.54 -8.21 13.51
CA ASN A 298 6.80 -7.96 14.24
C ASN A 298 7.60 -9.25 14.49
N ILE A 299 6.92 -10.37 14.71
CA ILE A 299 7.57 -11.69 14.82
C ILE A 299 8.19 -12.09 13.48
N ALA A 300 7.46 -11.93 12.37
CA ALA A 300 8.00 -12.15 11.04
C ALA A 300 9.23 -11.26 10.78
N PHE A 301 9.17 -9.99 11.17
CA PHE A 301 10.31 -9.06 11.10
C PHE A 301 11.51 -9.56 11.93
N GLY A 302 11.27 -10.10 13.13
CA GLY A 302 12.30 -10.72 13.97
C GLY A 302 13.00 -11.91 13.29
N PHE A 303 12.26 -12.75 12.54
CA PHE A 303 12.86 -13.84 11.76
C PHE A 303 13.71 -13.34 10.59
N TYR A 304 13.28 -12.29 9.91
CA TYR A 304 14.10 -11.65 8.86
C TYR A 304 15.36 -10.99 9.43
N ALA A 305 15.28 -10.41 10.63
CA ALA A 305 16.41 -9.76 11.29
C ALA A 305 17.44 -10.75 11.87
N SER A 306 17.01 -11.94 12.30
CA SER A 306 17.85 -12.95 12.97
C SER A 306 18.50 -13.96 12.02
N GLY A 307 18.07 -14.04 10.76
CA GLY A 307 18.82 -14.71 9.69
C GLY A 307 19.13 -16.20 9.92
N SER A 308 18.30 -16.97 10.65
CA SER A 308 18.51 -18.41 10.73
C SER A 308 18.07 -19.08 9.41
N ALA A 309 19.04 -19.48 8.59
CA ALA A 309 18.84 -20.06 7.26
C ALA A 309 18.17 -21.46 7.24
N SER A 310 17.74 -21.98 8.39
CA SER A 310 17.04 -23.26 8.47
C SER A 310 15.74 -23.09 9.22
N CYS A 311 14.61 -23.13 8.50
CA CYS A 311 13.36 -23.55 9.11
C CYS A 311 13.62 -24.93 9.71
N GLY A 312 13.39 -25.10 11.02
CA GLY A 312 13.34 -26.44 11.62
C GLY A 312 12.38 -27.33 10.82
N ALA A 313 12.55 -28.65 10.90
CA ALA A 313 11.66 -29.58 10.21
C ALA A 313 10.20 -29.23 10.54
N LEU A 314 9.47 -28.71 9.56
CA LEU A 314 8.06 -28.32 9.73
C LEU A 314 7.24 -29.61 9.81
N ASP A 315 6.55 -29.79 10.93
CA ASP A 315 5.57 -30.86 11.08
C ASP A 315 4.29 -30.47 10.34
N ILE A 316 4.23 -30.85 9.06
CA ILE A 316 3.08 -30.60 8.20
C ILE A 316 2.12 -31.77 8.32
N SER A 317 0.88 -31.49 8.73
CA SER A 317 -0.14 -32.53 8.89
C SER A 317 -0.56 -33.14 7.55
N PHE A 318 -1.08 -34.37 7.57
CA PHE A 318 -1.65 -35.02 6.38
C PHE A 318 -2.74 -34.17 5.70
N ALA A 319 -3.55 -33.47 6.49
CA ALA A 319 -4.60 -32.59 5.98
C ALA A 319 -4.01 -31.40 5.19
N GLU A 320 -2.90 -30.85 5.66
CA GLU A 320 -2.18 -29.76 5.01
C GLU A 320 -1.47 -30.20 3.73
N TRP A 321 -0.84 -31.37 3.74
CA TRP A 321 -0.29 -31.99 2.52
C TRP A 321 -1.37 -32.23 1.47
N THR A 322 -2.52 -32.77 1.89
CA THR A 322 -3.66 -33.00 0.99
C THR A 322 -4.18 -31.69 0.40
N ALA A 323 -4.27 -30.63 1.22
CA ALA A 323 -4.76 -29.34 0.78
C ALA A 323 -3.82 -28.68 -0.25
N VAL A 324 -2.51 -28.70 -0.02
CA VAL A 324 -1.56 -28.11 -0.98
C VAL A 324 -1.49 -28.90 -2.29
N ILE A 325 -1.52 -30.23 -2.24
CA ILE A 325 -1.60 -31.09 -3.43
C ILE A 325 -2.87 -30.79 -4.23
N ARG A 326 -4.01 -30.64 -3.55
CA ARG A 326 -5.27 -30.24 -4.21
C ARG A 326 -5.17 -28.87 -4.86
N GLU A 327 -4.54 -27.90 -4.19
CA GLU A 327 -4.37 -26.55 -4.74
C GLU A 327 -3.45 -26.54 -5.98
N ILE A 328 -2.39 -27.36 -5.99
CA ILE A 328 -1.55 -27.54 -7.20
C ILE A 328 -2.35 -28.16 -8.34
N GLY A 329 -3.18 -29.17 -8.04
CA GLY A 329 -4.11 -29.75 -9.01
C GLY A 329 -5.13 -28.75 -9.54
N HIS A 330 -5.60 -27.85 -8.67
CA HIS A 330 -6.50 -26.76 -9.02
C HIS A 330 -5.81 -25.74 -9.95
N LEU A 331 -4.58 -25.32 -9.63
CA LEU A 331 -3.78 -24.45 -10.51
C LEU A 331 -3.58 -25.05 -11.89
N ARG A 332 -3.25 -26.35 -11.96
CA ARG A 332 -3.15 -27.09 -13.22
C ARG A 332 -4.45 -27.02 -14.01
N MET A 333 -5.59 -27.33 -13.39
CA MET A 333 -6.90 -27.25 -14.04
C MET A 333 -7.20 -25.85 -14.56
N LEU A 334 -6.96 -24.81 -13.75
CA LEU A 334 -7.18 -23.42 -14.14
C LEU A 334 -6.33 -23.01 -15.34
N SER A 335 -5.07 -23.45 -15.43
CA SER A 335 -4.21 -23.14 -16.59
C SER A 335 -4.76 -23.69 -17.91
N GLN A 336 -5.32 -24.91 -17.89
CA GLN A 336 -5.92 -25.55 -19.05
C GLN A 336 -7.28 -24.94 -19.39
N LYS A 337 -8.05 -24.60 -18.36
CA LYS A 337 -9.31 -23.89 -18.50
C LYS A 337 -9.12 -22.51 -19.15
N ALA A 338 -8.11 -21.74 -18.70
CA ALA A 338 -7.79 -20.44 -19.28
C ALA A 338 -7.42 -20.55 -20.76
N SER A 339 -6.63 -21.56 -21.14
CA SER A 339 -6.29 -21.84 -22.54
C SER A 339 -7.55 -22.12 -23.38
N THR A 340 -8.51 -22.87 -22.82
CA THR A 340 -9.77 -23.22 -23.49
C THR A 340 -10.68 -22.00 -23.65
N GLU A 341 -10.87 -21.22 -22.60
CA GLU A 341 -11.66 -19.99 -22.62
C GLU A 341 -11.07 -18.96 -23.58
N PHE A 342 -9.74 -18.87 -23.64
CA PHE A 342 -9.05 -18.07 -24.65
C PHE A 342 -9.38 -18.51 -26.08
N LEU A 343 -9.37 -19.82 -26.38
CA LEU A 343 -9.73 -20.31 -27.71
C LEU A 343 -11.19 -19.95 -28.07
N LEU A 344 -12.11 -19.97 -27.10
CA LEU A 344 -13.49 -19.52 -27.32
C LEU A 344 -13.56 -18.03 -27.66
N VAL A 345 -12.84 -17.19 -26.90
CA VAL A 345 -12.72 -15.74 -27.16
C VAL A 345 -12.11 -15.48 -28.54
N ALA A 346 -11.04 -16.19 -28.89
CA ALA A 346 -10.35 -16.06 -30.17
C ALA A 346 -11.23 -16.55 -31.34
N PHE A 347 -11.90 -17.70 -31.21
CA PHE A 347 -12.75 -18.25 -32.27
C PHE A 347 -13.94 -17.34 -32.60
N ALA A 348 -14.57 -16.75 -31.58
CA ALA A 348 -15.66 -15.80 -31.79
C ALA A 348 -15.24 -14.63 -32.68
N LYS A 349 -14.01 -14.12 -32.49
CA LYS A 349 -13.40 -13.05 -33.32
C LYS A 349 -13.28 -13.46 -34.81
N TYR A 350 -12.90 -14.70 -35.09
CA TYR A 350 -12.71 -15.19 -36.47
C TYR A 350 -13.99 -15.67 -37.15
N SER A 351 -15.02 -16.05 -36.39
CA SER A 351 -16.27 -16.58 -36.94
C SER A 351 -17.16 -15.53 -37.64
N GLY A 352 -16.77 -14.26 -37.67
CA GLY A 352 -17.55 -13.15 -38.25
C GLY A 352 -18.80 -12.77 -37.44
N ASN A 353 -19.17 -13.57 -36.44
CA ASN A 353 -20.12 -13.22 -35.41
C ASN A 353 -19.40 -12.35 -34.37
N GLY A 354 -19.21 -11.07 -34.70
CA GLY A 354 -18.32 -10.10 -34.01
C GLY A 354 -18.54 -9.83 -32.52
N ASN A 355 -19.32 -10.66 -31.82
CA ASN A 355 -19.37 -10.73 -30.37
C ASN A 355 -18.68 -12.02 -29.92
N SER A 356 -17.38 -11.94 -29.59
CA SER A 356 -16.94 -12.67 -28.38
C SER A 356 -17.92 -12.27 -27.30
N THR A 357 -18.65 -13.23 -26.73
CA THR A 357 -19.65 -12.84 -25.75
C THR A 357 -18.88 -12.19 -24.61
N THR A 358 -19.34 -11.02 -24.15
CA THR A 358 -18.78 -10.38 -22.95
C THR A 358 -18.64 -11.40 -21.80
N ALA A 359 -19.51 -12.42 -21.78
CA ALA A 359 -19.44 -13.56 -20.88
C ALA A 359 -18.16 -14.41 -21.03
N ASP A 360 -17.70 -14.75 -22.24
CA ASP A 360 -16.48 -15.56 -22.44
C ASP A 360 -15.24 -14.83 -21.93
N ARG A 361 -15.16 -13.51 -22.17
CA ARG A 361 -14.05 -12.68 -21.67
C ARG A 361 -14.11 -12.51 -20.15
N ILE A 362 -15.32 -12.37 -19.58
CA ILE A 362 -15.51 -12.37 -18.11
C ILE A 362 -15.05 -13.70 -17.52
N ALA A 363 -15.39 -14.83 -18.14
CA ALA A 363 -15.00 -16.16 -17.69
C ALA A 363 -13.46 -16.33 -17.72
N LEU A 364 -12.82 -15.95 -18.83
CA LEU A 364 -11.36 -15.97 -18.95
C LEU A 364 -10.68 -15.13 -17.86
N ASN A 365 -11.15 -13.89 -17.66
CA ASN A 365 -10.62 -13.01 -16.62
C ASN A 365 -10.79 -13.59 -15.21
N ALA A 366 -11.94 -14.21 -14.92
CA ALA A 366 -12.18 -14.88 -13.66
C ALA A 366 -11.23 -16.07 -13.45
N THR A 367 -10.96 -16.85 -14.49
CA THR A 367 -10.00 -17.96 -14.44
C THR A 367 -8.56 -17.45 -14.21
N MET A 368 -8.13 -16.38 -14.88
CA MET A 368 -6.82 -15.75 -14.65
C MET A 368 -6.68 -15.22 -13.21
N ALA A 369 -7.71 -14.58 -12.66
CA ALA A 369 -7.74 -14.16 -11.27
C ALA A 369 -7.65 -15.35 -10.31
N GLY A 370 -8.33 -16.45 -10.62
CA GLY A 370 -8.25 -17.72 -9.89
C GLY A 370 -6.82 -18.28 -9.88
N MET A 371 -6.11 -18.24 -11.01
CA MET A 371 -4.71 -18.67 -11.10
C MET A 371 -3.80 -17.84 -10.20
N HIS A 372 -3.94 -16.51 -10.23
CA HIS A 372 -3.18 -15.62 -9.35
C HIS A 372 -3.43 -15.90 -7.87
N LEU A 373 -4.70 -16.13 -7.50
CA LEU A 373 -5.05 -16.46 -6.12
C LEU A 373 -4.43 -17.80 -5.71
N SER A 374 -4.52 -18.82 -6.57
CA SER A 374 -3.94 -20.15 -6.32
C SER A 374 -2.43 -20.07 -6.10
N LEU A 375 -1.70 -19.37 -6.97
CA LEU A 375 -0.26 -19.14 -6.81
C LEU A 375 0.07 -18.39 -5.53
N LYS A 376 -0.72 -17.38 -5.15
CA LYS A 376 -0.54 -16.67 -3.88
C LYS A 376 -0.68 -17.61 -2.69
N LYS A 377 -1.66 -18.51 -2.70
CA LYS A 377 -1.83 -19.53 -1.65
C LYS A 377 -0.64 -20.48 -1.59
N LEU A 378 -0.12 -20.92 -2.74
CA LEU A 378 1.05 -21.79 -2.81
C LEU A 378 2.35 -21.09 -2.35
N LYS A 379 2.52 -19.80 -2.64
CA LYS A 379 3.71 -19.01 -2.25
C LYS A 379 3.78 -18.76 -0.75
N PHE A 380 2.65 -18.40 -0.15
CA PHE A 380 2.62 -17.83 1.20
C PHE A 380 1.84 -18.65 2.23
N GLY A 381 1.17 -19.71 1.79
CA GLY A 381 0.20 -20.45 2.60
C GLY A 381 -1.15 -19.74 2.74
N ALA A 382 -2.17 -20.53 3.06
CA ALA A 382 -3.51 -20.08 3.37
C ALA A 382 -4.09 -20.91 4.51
N GLY A 383 -4.13 -20.31 5.72
CA GLY A 383 -4.54 -20.98 6.94
C GLY A 383 -5.98 -21.50 6.87
N VAL A 384 -6.91 -20.68 6.36
CA VAL A 384 -8.32 -21.08 6.15
C VAL A 384 -8.50 -22.31 5.26
N ASP A 385 -7.63 -22.46 4.27
CA ASP A 385 -7.66 -23.57 3.32
C ASP A 385 -6.76 -24.73 3.76
N LYS A 386 -6.07 -24.59 4.90
CA LYS A 386 -5.02 -25.51 5.39
C LYS A 386 -3.90 -25.71 4.38
N ILE A 387 -3.56 -24.68 3.62
CA ILE A 387 -2.44 -24.74 2.67
C ILE A 387 -1.19 -24.24 3.39
N PRO A 388 -0.20 -25.10 3.71
CA PRO A 388 1.05 -24.68 4.32
C PRO A 388 1.88 -23.88 3.31
N ALA A 389 2.78 -23.04 3.83
CA ALA A 389 3.85 -22.48 3.01
C ALA A 389 4.79 -23.60 2.54
N ALA A 390 5.54 -23.35 1.45
CA ALA A 390 6.48 -24.33 0.92
C ALA A 390 7.54 -24.73 1.98
N PRO A 391 7.70 -26.04 2.28
CA PRO A 391 8.50 -26.48 3.43
C PRO A 391 10.01 -26.41 3.24
N THR A 392 10.47 -26.25 1.99
CA THR A 392 11.89 -26.19 1.66
C THR A 392 12.15 -25.02 0.73
N GLN A 393 13.35 -24.44 0.81
CA GLN A 393 13.75 -23.33 -0.07
C GLN A 393 13.63 -23.71 -1.55
N GLY A 394 14.02 -24.94 -1.93
CA GLY A 394 13.90 -25.38 -3.32
C GLY A 394 12.46 -25.45 -3.82
N MET A 395 11.49 -25.72 -2.94
CA MET A 395 10.07 -25.64 -3.28
C MET A 395 9.60 -24.20 -3.38
N VAL A 396 10.02 -23.32 -2.46
CA VAL A 396 9.76 -21.87 -2.54
C VAL A 396 10.24 -21.32 -3.88
N ASP A 397 11.52 -21.50 -4.19
CA ASP A 397 12.15 -21.01 -5.43
C ASP A 397 11.39 -21.51 -6.66
N TYR A 398 10.97 -22.78 -6.65
CA TYR A 398 10.22 -23.35 -7.75
C TYR A 398 8.80 -22.78 -7.88
N VAL A 399 8.09 -22.53 -6.78
CA VAL A 399 6.79 -21.85 -6.82
C VAL A 399 6.93 -20.42 -7.36
N PHE A 400 7.97 -19.68 -6.98
CA PHE A 400 8.24 -18.35 -7.55
C PHE A 400 8.58 -18.41 -9.05
N ALA A 401 9.30 -19.45 -9.50
CA ALA A 401 9.53 -19.66 -10.93
C ALA A 401 8.22 -19.95 -11.68
N VAL A 402 7.32 -20.76 -11.12
CA VAL A 402 5.98 -21.03 -11.69
C VAL A 402 5.15 -19.74 -11.76
N ASP A 403 5.24 -18.86 -10.77
CA ASP A 403 4.56 -17.55 -10.77
C ASP A 403 5.04 -16.64 -11.91
N GLY A 404 6.36 -16.62 -12.18
CA GLY A 404 6.93 -15.92 -13.33
C GLY A 404 6.46 -16.50 -14.68
N MET A 405 6.37 -17.83 -14.79
CA MET A 405 5.81 -18.51 -15.96
C MET A 405 4.32 -18.20 -16.15
N SER A 406 3.56 -18.16 -15.05
CA SER A 406 2.13 -17.80 -15.06
C SER A 406 1.91 -16.37 -15.54
N SER A 407 2.77 -15.44 -15.11
CA SER A 407 2.72 -14.06 -15.59
C SER A 407 2.94 -13.97 -17.10
N SER A 408 3.89 -14.75 -17.64
CA SER A 408 4.14 -14.82 -19.09
C SER A 408 2.96 -15.44 -19.84
N PHE A 409 2.33 -16.47 -19.25
CA PHE A 409 1.15 -17.11 -19.81
C PHE A 409 -0.07 -16.16 -19.83
N ILE A 410 -0.31 -15.41 -18.76
CA ILE A 410 -1.37 -14.40 -18.68
C ILE A 410 -1.14 -13.29 -19.71
N GLN A 411 0.09 -12.79 -19.86
CA GLN A 411 0.43 -11.83 -20.91
C GLN A 411 0.13 -12.39 -22.31
N ALA A 412 0.41 -13.66 -22.56
CA ALA A 412 0.07 -14.29 -23.84
C ALA A 412 -1.44 -14.38 -24.06
N LEU A 413 -2.22 -14.71 -23.02
CA LEU A 413 -3.69 -14.73 -23.07
C LEU A 413 -4.28 -13.35 -23.40
N GLU A 414 -3.67 -12.28 -22.89
CA GLU A 414 -4.10 -10.90 -23.14
C GLU A 414 -3.68 -10.38 -24.52
N ALA A 415 -2.56 -10.87 -25.06
CA ALA A 415 -2.01 -10.44 -26.35
C ALA A 415 -2.76 -10.99 -27.58
N ASP A 416 -3.79 -11.82 -27.40
CA ASP A 416 -4.54 -12.48 -28.48
C ASP A 416 -3.66 -13.35 -29.43
N ASP A 417 -2.47 -13.79 -28.99
CA ASP A 417 -1.56 -14.63 -29.80
C ASP A 417 -1.73 -16.12 -29.46
N VAL A 418 -2.42 -16.84 -30.34
CA VAL A 418 -2.71 -18.28 -30.19
C VAL A 418 -1.45 -19.13 -30.09
N SER A 419 -0.38 -18.79 -30.81
CA SER A 419 0.87 -19.55 -30.79
C SER A 419 1.61 -19.33 -29.47
N ALA A 420 1.65 -18.09 -28.98
CA ALA A 420 2.24 -17.75 -27.70
C ALA A 420 1.48 -18.43 -26.55
N VAL A 421 0.13 -18.40 -26.59
CA VAL A 421 -0.72 -19.06 -25.59
C VAL A 421 -0.48 -20.57 -25.57
N ALA A 422 -0.40 -21.23 -26.72
CA ALA A 422 -0.14 -22.67 -26.79
C ALA A 422 1.24 -23.06 -26.21
N SER A 423 2.27 -22.25 -26.47
CA SER A 423 3.61 -22.49 -25.94
C SER A 423 3.67 -22.25 -24.42
N ALA A 424 3.08 -21.15 -23.95
CA ALA A 424 3.08 -20.79 -22.54
C ALA A 424 2.17 -21.72 -21.70
N SER A 425 1.05 -22.18 -22.24
CA SER A 425 0.17 -23.15 -21.55
C SER A 425 0.85 -24.50 -21.34
N GLN A 426 1.61 -24.98 -22.34
CA GLN A 426 2.40 -26.20 -22.22
C GLN A 426 3.50 -26.04 -21.16
N THR A 427 4.15 -24.88 -21.13
CA THR A 427 5.16 -24.55 -20.10
C THR A 427 4.54 -24.58 -18.70
N MET A 428 3.37 -23.97 -18.53
CA MET A 428 2.62 -23.99 -17.27
C MET A 428 2.23 -25.41 -16.85
N LEU A 429 1.75 -26.23 -17.79
CA LEU A 429 1.39 -27.61 -17.50
C LEU A 429 2.59 -28.40 -16.98
N VAL A 430 3.73 -28.35 -17.69
CA VAL A 430 4.96 -29.04 -17.27
C VAL A 430 5.44 -28.53 -15.91
N ALA A 431 5.35 -27.22 -15.65
CA ALA A 431 5.77 -26.63 -14.40
C ALA A 431 4.87 -27.07 -13.22
N THR A 432 3.55 -27.08 -13.41
CA THR A 432 2.61 -27.56 -12.39
C THR A 432 2.75 -29.06 -12.10
N GLU A 433 3.07 -29.89 -13.09
CA GLU A 433 3.36 -31.33 -12.89
C GLU A 433 4.63 -31.57 -12.08
N LYS A 434 5.69 -30.81 -12.39
CA LYS A 434 6.92 -30.86 -11.60
C LYS A 434 6.69 -30.38 -10.17
N LEU A 435 5.88 -29.33 -9.98
CA LEU A 435 5.50 -28.84 -8.66
C LEU A 435 4.74 -29.92 -7.88
N MET A 436 3.79 -30.61 -8.53
CA MET A 436 3.07 -31.74 -7.94
C MET A 436 4.03 -32.84 -7.47
N THR A 437 4.96 -33.25 -8.34
CA THR A 437 5.95 -34.29 -8.02
C THR A 437 6.84 -33.89 -6.85
N MET A 438 7.25 -32.62 -6.77
CA MET A 438 8.04 -32.11 -5.64
C MET A 438 7.27 -32.19 -4.32
N TYR A 439 6.00 -31.79 -4.31
CA TYR A 439 5.15 -31.83 -3.11
C TYR A 439 4.80 -33.26 -2.69
N MET A 440 4.48 -34.14 -3.63
CA MET A 440 4.23 -35.56 -3.34
C MET A 440 5.48 -36.23 -2.76
N GLY A 441 6.64 -36.02 -3.38
CA GLY A 441 7.90 -36.60 -2.88
C GLY A 441 8.34 -36.02 -1.53
N ALA A 442 7.95 -34.79 -1.19
CA ALA A 442 8.17 -34.22 0.13
C ALA A 442 7.20 -34.82 1.17
N ALA A 443 5.92 -34.99 0.82
CA ALA A 443 4.92 -35.63 1.66
C ALA A 443 5.30 -37.08 2.00
N GLU A 444 5.73 -37.87 1.01
CA GLU A 444 6.21 -39.26 1.18
C GLU A 444 7.43 -39.34 2.12
N LYS A 445 8.33 -38.36 2.06
CA LYS A 445 9.50 -38.30 2.95
C LYS A 445 9.11 -37.92 4.38
N SER A 446 8.11 -37.05 4.56
CA SER A 446 7.64 -36.67 5.89
C SER A 446 6.83 -37.76 6.57
N ASP A 447 6.10 -38.58 5.80
CA ASP A 447 5.33 -39.71 6.31
C ASP A 447 5.43 -40.90 5.34
N PRO A 448 6.34 -41.86 5.61
CA PRO A 448 6.54 -43.04 4.78
C PRO A 448 5.28 -43.93 4.64
N THR A 449 4.28 -43.76 5.51
CA THR A 449 3.04 -44.55 5.43
C THR A 449 2.14 -44.13 4.26
N LEU A 450 2.41 -42.97 3.65
CA LEU A 450 1.67 -42.47 2.48
C LEU A 450 2.05 -43.16 1.16
N GLY A 451 3.17 -43.90 1.11
CA GLY A 451 3.69 -44.55 -0.10
C GLY A 451 3.09 -45.93 -0.43
N CYS A 452 2.12 -46.41 0.34
CA CYS A 452 1.58 -47.77 0.22
C CYS A 452 0.04 -47.79 0.22
N SER A 453 -0.60 -47.38 -0.87
CA SER A 453 -1.99 -47.76 -1.20
C SER A 453 -2.25 -47.73 -2.70
#